data_AF-A0AB36GXP1-F1
#
_entry.id   AF-A0AB36GXP1-F1
#
_cell.length_a   1.000
_cell.length_b   1.000
_cell.length_c   1.000
_cell.angle_alpha   90.00
_cell.angle_beta   90.00
_cell.angle_gamma   90.00
#
_symmetry.space_group_name_H-M   'P 1'
#
loop_
_entity.id
_entity.type
_entity.pdbx_description
1 polymer ?
#
loop_
_entity_poly.entity_id
_entity_poly.type
_entity_poly.pdbx_seq_one_letter_code
_entity_poly.pdbx_strand_id
1 'polypeptide(L)'
;MTLENTGLSRRKLLRTTAIGVPAAGLLAFGSTLVTAPSANAVDVDGYWGSGTSLGFQQFMNTVRGSGLTTDGVISSQPSSFAPSCSGIVGGWEWVENSQASGSPAIVEMQNWLGVSADGLFGAETVSALQTHYGLTVDGTLDGPSPTIQALQNEINQYVISDHTNDHMNDVIKKLFN
;
A
#
# COMPACT_ATOMS: atom_id res chain seq x y z
N MET A 1 17.21 -49.87 35.15
CA MET A 1 18.42 -49.26 34.58
C MET A 1 18.38 -47.77 34.86
N THR A 2 19.36 -47.30 35.62
CA THR A 2 19.72 -45.91 35.89
C THR A 2 20.65 -45.38 34.79
N LEU A 3 20.37 -44.21 34.21
CA LEU A 3 21.34 -43.13 33.91
C LEU A 3 20.58 -41.85 33.43
N GLU A 4 20.25 -40.86 34.27
CA GLU A 4 21.05 -39.72 34.79
C GLU A 4 21.29 -38.55 33.79
N ASN A 5 20.71 -37.38 34.16
CA ASN A 5 21.37 -36.04 34.23
C ASN A 5 21.63 -35.24 32.93
N THR A 6 21.52 -33.90 32.83
CA THR A 6 21.37 -32.77 33.79
C THR A 6 20.91 -31.51 33.02
N GLY A 7 20.20 -30.56 33.64
CA GLY A 7 19.92 -29.27 32.96
C GLY A 7 19.21 -28.13 33.69
N LEU A 8 19.27 -28.05 35.03
CA LEU A 8 19.15 -26.83 35.86
C LEU A 8 17.97 -25.83 35.67
N SER A 9 17.05 -25.91 36.63
CA SER A 9 16.11 -24.86 37.06
C SER A 9 16.82 -23.66 37.71
N ARG A 10 16.46 -22.41 37.34
CA ARG A 10 16.66 -21.22 38.19
C ARG A 10 15.53 -20.18 38.05
N ARG A 11 14.60 -20.23 39.01
CA ARG A 11 14.03 -19.10 39.80
C ARG A 11 13.24 -18.03 39.01
N LYS A 12 11.91 -17.95 39.09
CA LYS A 12 11.07 -17.57 40.26
C LYS A 12 11.44 -16.19 40.84
N LEU A 13 10.76 -15.12 40.41
CA LEU A 13 10.41 -14.01 41.30
C LEU A 13 9.17 -13.24 40.80
N LEU A 14 8.01 -13.59 41.36
CA LEU A 14 6.84 -12.72 41.49
C LEU A 14 7.02 -11.87 42.75
N ARG A 15 6.66 -10.57 42.66
CA ARG A 15 6.29 -9.58 43.71
C ARG A 15 6.49 -8.19 43.09
N THR A 16 5.80 -7.09 43.39
CA THR A 16 4.60 -6.71 44.16
C THR A 16 4.50 -5.18 43.94
N THR A 17 3.27 -4.67 43.91
CA THR A 17 2.80 -3.27 43.87
C THR A 17 3.73 -2.13 44.35
N ALA A 18 3.65 -0.98 43.67
CA ALA A 18 3.76 0.34 44.30
C ALA A 18 2.92 1.39 43.55
N ILE A 19 2.01 2.02 44.29
CA ILE A 19 1.18 3.19 43.94
C ILE A 19 2.05 4.45 44.03
N GLY A 20 1.89 5.39 43.09
CA GLY A 20 2.47 6.72 43.19
C GLY A 20 1.94 7.69 42.12
N VAL A 21 0.97 8.53 42.48
CA VAL A 21 0.60 9.80 41.83
C VAL A 21 0.87 10.85 42.91
N PRO A 22 1.61 11.98 42.68
CA PRO A 22 1.11 13.08 41.84
C PRO A 22 2.18 13.98 41.17
N ALA A 23 1.76 14.77 40.16
CA ALA A 23 2.06 16.22 40.05
C ALA A 23 1.51 16.77 38.73
N ALA A 24 0.67 17.81 38.85
CA ALA A 24 0.25 18.65 37.75
C ALA A 24 1.48 19.30 37.08
N GLY A 25 1.66 19.00 35.80
CA GLY A 25 2.57 19.69 34.91
C GLY A 25 1.80 20.12 33.67
N LEU A 26 1.07 21.22 33.79
CA LEU A 26 0.52 21.94 32.66
C LEU A 26 1.69 22.45 31.81
N LEU A 27 2.00 21.74 30.72
CA LEU A 27 2.83 22.25 29.64
C LEU A 27 1.98 22.28 28.37
N ALA A 28 1.47 23.47 28.08
CA ALA A 28 1.02 23.86 26.76
C ALA A 28 2.21 23.75 25.80
N PHE A 29 2.33 22.61 25.12
CA PHE A 29 2.95 22.57 23.80
C PHE A 29 1.84 22.77 22.78
N GLY A 30 1.78 23.99 22.26
CA GLY A 30 0.92 24.33 21.14
C GLY A 30 1.16 23.38 19.97
N SER A 31 0.06 22.99 19.34
CA SER A 31 0.00 22.67 17.92
C SER A 31 1.15 21.86 17.36
N THR A 32 1.42 20.70 17.94
CA THR A 32 1.87 19.58 17.13
C THR A 32 0.66 18.67 17.01
N LEU A 33 -0.10 18.90 15.92
CA LEU A 33 -0.88 17.84 15.32
C LEU A 33 0.10 16.66 15.27
N VAL A 34 -0.11 15.67 16.14
CA VAL A 34 0.52 14.37 15.95
C VAL A 34 0.09 13.99 14.55
N THR A 35 1.02 14.03 13.60
CA THR A 35 0.84 13.34 12.33
C THR A 35 0.61 11.90 12.74
N ALA A 36 -0.65 11.53 12.91
CA ALA A 36 -1.05 10.15 12.88
C ALA A 36 -0.45 9.65 11.56
N PRO A 37 0.42 8.63 11.58
CA PRO A 37 0.82 8.02 10.33
C PRO A 37 -0.49 7.68 9.63
N SER A 38 -0.72 8.27 8.45
CA SER A 38 -1.88 7.92 7.64
C SER A 38 -1.82 6.41 7.52
N ALA A 39 -2.74 5.70 8.18
CA ALA A 39 -2.74 4.25 8.20
C ALA A 39 -2.90 3.65 6.78
N ASN A 40 -3.14 4.51 5.78
CA ASN A 40 -3.37 4.18 4.39
C ASN A 40 -2.36 4.85 3.41
N ALA A 41 -1.37 5.62 3.88
CA ALA A 41 -0.37 6.17 2.97
C ALA A 41 0.61 5.08 2.51
N VAL A 42 0.84 4.99 1.20
CA VAL A 42 1.80 4.08 0.60
C VAL A 42 3.19 4.72 0.68
N ASP A 43 4.20 3.97 1.12
CA ASP A 43 5.59 4.43 1.06
C ASP A 43 5.99 4.74 -0.39
N VAL A 44 6.63 5.91 -0.60
CA VAL A 44 7.10 6.35 -1.92
C VAL A 44 8.55 5.90 -2.10
N ASP A 45 8.73 4.60 -2.28
CA ASP A 45 10.04 3.94 -2.33
C ASP A 45 10.44 3.47 -3.75
N GLY A 46 9.52 3.55 -4.71
CA GLY A 46 9.75 3.06 -6.07
C GLY A 46 9.71 1.54 -6.21
N TYR A 47 9.21 0.84 -5.20
CA TYR A 47 8.98 -0.59 -5.22
C TYR A 47 7.48 -0.89 -5.11
N TRP A 48 6.97 -1.72 -6.00
CA TRP A 48 5.57 -2.08 -6.00
C TRP A 48 5.35 -3.30 -5.11
N GLY A 49 4.83 -3.03 -3.91
CA GLY A 49 4.41 -4.05 -2.94
C GLY A 49 2.89 -4.19 -2.83
N SER A 50 2.43 -5.03 -1.89
CA SER A 50 0.99 -5.19 -1.60
C SER A 50 0.33 -3.90 -1.11
N GLY A 51 1.06 -3.04 -0.39
CA GLY A 51 0.58 -1.71 -0.01
C GLY A 51 0.29 -0.83 -1.23
N THR A 52 1.17 -0.85 -2.24
CA THR A 52 0.96 -0.12 -3.50
C THR A 52 -0.22 -0.70 -4.28
N SER A 53 -0.36 -2.03 -4.37
CA SER A 53 -1.53 -2.67 -5.00
C SER A 53 -2.84 -2.31 -4.31
N LEU A 54 -2.87 -2.30 -2.96
CA LEU A 54 -4.05 -1.95 -2.19
C LEU A 54 -4.43 -0.48 -2.41
N GLY A 55 -3.45 0.42 -2.29
CA GLY A 55 -3.66 1.85 -2.54
C GLY A 55 -4.10 2.13 -3.98
N PHE A 56 -3.56 1.39 -4.96
CA PHE A 56 -3.96 1.49 -6.35
C PHE A 56 -5.44 1.08 -6.57
N GLN A 57 -5.87 -0.05 -5.99
CA GLN A 57 -7.27 -0.50 -6.06
C GLN A 57 -8.22 0.53 -5.43
N GLN A 58 -7.85 1.09 -4.28
CA GLN A 58 -8.61 2.16 -3.63
C GLN A 58 -8.66 3.43 -4.51
N PHE A 59 -7.52 3.84 -5.06
CA PHE A 59 -7.42 4.98 -5.96
C PHE A 59 -8.35 4.82 -7.17
N MET A 60 -8.32 3.66 -7.85
CA MET A 60 -9.21 3.38 -8.98
C MET A 60 -10.69 3.43 -8.56
N ASN A 61 -11.04 2.86 -7.40
CA ASN A 61 -12.41 2.96 -6.89
C ASN A 61 -12.85 4.41 -6.69
N THR A 62 -11.98 5.27 -6.18
CA THR A 62 -12.27 6.68 -5.94
C THR A 62 -12.38 7.47 -7.24
N VAL A 63 -11.42 7.33 -8.17
CA VAL A 63 -11.39 8.17 -9.39
C VAL A 63 -12.29 7.67 -10.51
N ARG A 64 -12.61 6.37 -10.53
CA ARG A 64 -13.37 5.74 -11.62
C ARG A 64 -14.68 5.12 -11.17
N GLY A 65 -14.93 4.97 -9.87
CA GLY A 65 -16.13 4.30 -9.36
C GLY A 65 -16.19 2.82 -9.73
N SER A 66 -15.03 2.17 -9.88
CA SER A 66 -14.90 0.86 -10.52
C SER A 66 -15.37 -0.34 -9.67
N GLY A 67 -15.51 -0.17 -8.35
CA GLY A 67 -16.02 -1.23 -7.46
C GLY A 67 -15.10 -2.44 -7.33
N LEU A 68 -13.79 -2.25 -7.51
CA LEU A 68 -12.75 -3.25 -7.32
C LEU A 68 -12.70 -3.75 -5.87
N THR A 69 -12.38 -5.03 -5.72
CA THR A 69 -11.97 -5.58 -4.42
C THR A 69 -10.62 -4.98 -4.03
N THR A 70 -10.50 -4.58 -2.77
CA THR A 70 -9.28 -3.97 -2.19
C THR A 70 -8.55 -4.99 -1.33
N ASP A 71 -7.93 -5.96 -1.98
CA ASP A 71 -7.21 -7.07 -1.34
C ASP A 71 -5.68 -6.92 -1.36
N GLY A 72 -5.17 -5.89 -2.06
CA GLY A 72 -3.73 -5.66 -2.21
C GLY A 72 -3.03 -6.66 -3.13
N VAL A 73 -3.77 -7.34 -4.00
CA VAL A 73 -3.22 -8.32 -4.93
C VAL A 73 -3.62 -7.99 -6.38
N ILE A 74 -2.63 -7.85 -7.25
CA ILE A 74 -2.84 -7.85 -8.70
C ILE A 74 -2.85 -9.31 -9.18
N SER A 75 -4.04 -9.79 -9.54
CA SER A 75 -4.31 -11.20 -9.83
C SER A 75 -3.92 -11.65 -11.24
N SER A 76 -3.65 -12.96 -11.37
CA SER A 76 -3.54 -13.69 -12.64
C SER A 76 -2.64 -13.05 -13.70
N GLN A 77 -1.42 -12.68 -13.31
CA GLN A 77 -0.43 -12.05 -14.20
C GLN A 77 0.57 -13.07 -14.74
N PRO A 78 1.00 -12.96 -16.01
CA PRO A 78 1.91 -13.92 -16.60
C PRO A 78 3.31 -13.74 -15.99
N SER A 79 3.85 -14.83 -15.43
CA SER A 79 5.19 -14.87 -14.82
C SER A 79 6.33 -14.45 -15.76
N SER A 80 6.12 -14.47 -17.09
CA SER A 80 7.11 -14.00 -18.06
C SER A 80 7.37 -12.49 -17.99
N PHE A 81 6.48 -11.70 -17.37
CA PHE A 81 6.65 -10.26 -17.22
C PHE A 81 7.41 -9.88 -15.95
N ALA A 82 7.48 -10.77 -14.96
CA ALA A 82 8.19 -10.52 -13.71
C ALA A 82 9.67 -10.14 -13.90
N PRO A 83 10.45 -10.76 -14.82
CA PRO A 83 11.85 -10.38 -15.05
C PRO A 83 12.03 -8.93 -15.54
N SER A 84 11.08 -8.40 -16.32
CA SER A 84 11.10 -7.01 -16.81
C SER A 84 10.57 -6.00 -15.79
N CYS A 85 10.10 -6.48 -14.64
CA CYS A 85 9.48 -5.69 -13.59
C CYS A 85 10.17 -5.97 -12.25
N SER A 86 11.50 -5.81 -12.19
CA SER A 86 12.30 -6.06 -10.98
C SER A 86 11.92 -5.17 -9.79
N GLY A 87 11.24 -4.05 -10.04
CA GLY A 87 10.66 -3.17 -9.02
C GLY A 87 9.38 -3.71 -8.38
N ILE A 88 8.78 -4.78 -8.91
CA ILE A 88 7.64 -5.45 -8.27
C ILE A 88 8.18 -6.44 -7.23
N VAL A 89 7.93 -6.14 -5.96
CA VAL A 89 8.47 -6.89 -4.81
C VAL A 89 7.40 -7.65 -4.04
N GLY A 90 6.11 -7.40 -4.30
CA GLY A 90 5.01 -8.13 -3.69
C GLY A 90 3.63 -7.59 -4.07
N GLY A 91 2.56 -8.28 -3.66
CA GLY A 91 1.18 -7.86 -4.00
C GLY A 91 0.74 -8.24 -5.41
N TRP A 92 1.33 -9.30 -5.97
CA TRP A 92 1.09 -9.81 -7.31
C TRP A 92 0.96 -11.33 -7.28
N GLU A 93 0.00 -11.86 -8.02
CA GLU A 93 -0.16 -13.28 -8.28
C GLU A 93 0.39 -13.60 -9.68
N TRP A 94 1.55 -14.25 -9.70
CA TRP A 94 2.18 -14.71 -10.94
C TRP A 94 1.73 -16.14 -11.27
N VAL A 95 1.25 -16.34 -12.50
CA VAL A 95 0.82 -17.63 -13.03
C VAL A 95 1.56 -17.98 -14.32
N GLU A 96 1.40 -19.20 -14.82
CA GLU A 96 1.91 -19.55 -16.14
C GLU A 96 1.22 -18.73 -17.24
N ASN A 97 1.94 -18.39 -18.31
CA ASN A 97 1.44 -17.57 -19.41
C ASN A 97 0.11 -18.08 -19.99
N SER A 98 -0.04 -19.40 -20.10
CA SER A 98 -1.24 -20.07 -20.61
C SER A 98 -2.44 -20.00 -19.65
N GLN A 99 -2.20 -19.66 -18.38
CA GLN A 99 -3.21 -19.57 -17.32
C GLN A 99 -3.54 -18.12 -16.94
N ALA A 100 -2.74 -17.16 -17.40
CA ALA A 100 -2.94 -15.75 -17.14
C ALA A 100 -4.26 -15.28 -17.76
N SER A 101 -5.17 -14.83 -16.90
CA SER A 101 -6.49 -14.30 -17.28
C SER A 101 -6.59 -12.80 -17.09
N GLY A 102 -5.58 -12.17 -16.46
CA GLY A 102 -5.55 -10.75 -16.16
C GLY A 102 -6.33 -10.37 -14.90
N SER A 103 -6.11 -9.12 -14.47
CA SER A 103 -6.72 -8.57 -13.26
C SER A 103 -7.72 -7.47 -13.61
N PRO A 104 -8.89 -7.42 -12.96
CA PRO A 104 -9.80 -6.27 -13.06
C PRO A 104 -9.13 -4.94 -12.67
N ALA A 105 -8.18 -4.97 -11.73
CA ALA A 105 -7.45 -3.77 -11.34
C ALA A 105 -6.59 -3.23 -12.51
N ILE A 106 -5.96 -4.12 -13.29
CA ILE A 106 -5.17 -3.72 -14.47
C ILE A 106 -6.08 -3.30 -15.63
N VAL A 107 -7.24 -3.93 -15.80
CA VAL A 107 -8.26 -3.44 -16.76
C VAL A 107 -8.62 -1.99 -16.46
N GLU A 108 -8.85 -1.64 -15.19
CA GLU A 108 -9.16 -0.27 -14.81
C GLU A 108 -7.99 0.70 -14.99
N MET A 109 -6.76 0.23 -14.75
CA MET A 109 -5.55 0.99 -15.09
C MET A 109 -5.51 1.32 -16.58
N GLN A 110 -5.70 0.32 -17.43
CA GLN A 110 -5.63 0.48 -18.89
C GLN A 110 -6.73 1.41 -19.38
N ASN A 111 -7.95 1.28 -18.85
CA ASN A 111 -9.04 2.21 -19.12
C ASN A 111 -8.72 3.64 -18.66
N TRP A 112 -8.06 3.80 -17.50
CA TRP A 112 -7.66 5.10 -16.97
C TRP A 112 -6.56 5.75 -17.82
N LEU A 113 -5.64 4.94 -18.36
CA LEU A 113 -4.60 5.36 -19.30
C LEU A 113 -5.11 5.55 -20.74
N GLY A 114 -6.33 5.14 -21.04
CA GLY A 114 -6.92 5.24 -22.38
C GLY A 114 -6.31 4.26 -23.39
N VAL A 115 -5.78 3.13 -22.93
CA VAL A 115 -5.23 2.06 -23.79
C VAL A 115 -6.15 0.84 -23.79
N SER A 116 -5.94 -0.08 -24.75
CA SER A 116 -6.71 -1.33 -24.84
C SER A 116 -6.59 -2.12 -23.53
N ALA A 117 -7.74 -2.50 -22.97
CA ALA A 117 -7.79 -3.18 -21.68
C ALA A 117 -7.87 -4.72 -21.86
N ASP A 118 -6.72 -5.39 -21.69
CA ASP A 118 -6.61 -6.85 -21.69
C ASP A 118 -6.42 -7.43 -20.26
N GLY A 119 -6.27 -6.57 -19.25
CA GLY A 119 -6.05 -6.95 -17.86
C GLY A 119 -4.64 -7.48 -17.56
N LEU A 120 -3.74 -7.47 -18.53
CA LEU A 120 -2.36 -7.93 -18.39
C LEU A 120 -1.41 -6.74 -18.25
N PHE A 121 -0.52 -6.82 -17.28
CA PHE A 121 0.46 -5.77 -17.02
C PHE A 121 1.72 -5.97 -17.86
N GLY A 122 1.55 -5.84 -19.17
CA GLY A 122 2.64 -5.96 -20.15
C GLY A 122 3.35 -4.64 -20.44
N ALA A 123 4.33 -4.71 -21.34
CA ALA A 123 5.15 -3.56 -21.75
C ALA A 123 4.32 -2.37 -22.28
N GLU A 124 3.19 -2.62 -22.94
CA GLU A 124 2.28 -1.57 -23.40
C GLU A 124 1.66 -0.79 -22.22
N THR A 125 1.19 -1.50 -21.19
CA THR A 125 0.64 -0.87 -19.97
C THR A 125 1.72 -0.09 -19.22
N VAL A 126 2.94 -0.63 -19.12
CA VAL A 126 4.08 0.08 -18.51
C VAL A 126 4.45 1.34 -19.29
N SER A 127 4.52 1.24 -20.62
CA SER A 127 4.81 2.37 -21.51
C SER A 127 3.75 3.46 -21.41
N ALA A 128 2.48 3.07 -21.27
CA ALA A 128 1.38 3.99 -21.06
C ALA A 128 1.48 4.71 -19.71
N LEU A 129 1.85 4.01 -18.62
CA LEU A 129 2.13 4.65 -17.32
C LEU A 129 3.28 5.65 -17.41
N GLN A 130 4.40 5.26 -18.05
CA GLN A 130 5.55 6.13 -18.23
C GLN A 130 5.18 7.40 -19.01
N THR A 131 4.42 7.23 -20.10
CA THR A 131 3.90 8.35 -20.89
C THR A 131 2.97 9.24 -20.07
N HIS A 132 2.07 8.65 -19.27
CA HIS A 132 1.13 9.38 -18.42
C HIS A 132 1.86 10.31 -17.43
N TYR A 133 2.96 9.83 -16.84
CA TYR A 133 3.78 10.62 -15.92
C TYR A 133 4.85 11.50 -16.59
N GLY A 134 4.93 11.50 -17.94
CA GLY A 134 5.96 12.26 -18.66
C GLY A 134 7.39 11.75 -18.43
N LEU A 135 7.54 10.47 -18.13
CA LEU A 135 8.82 9.79 -17.91
C LEU A 135 9.36 9.20 -19.21
N THR A 136 10.64 8.80 -19.19
CA THR A 136 11.22 8.03 -20.30
C THR A 136 10.49 6.71 -20.45
N VAL A 137 10.11 6.39 -21.69
CA VAL A 137 9.40 5.16 -22.03
C VAL A 137 10.40 4.09 -22.41
N ASP A 138 10.60 3.12 -21.53
CA ASP A 138 11.44 1.93 -21.75
C ASP A 138 10.64 0.61 -21.63
N GLY A 139 9.38 0.69 -21.18
CA GLY A 139 8.49 -0.46 -21.03
C GLY A 139 8.86 -1.41 -19.89
N THR A 140 9.80 -1.03 -19.01
CA THR A 140 10.23 -1.81 -17.85
C THR A 140 9.92 -1.08 -16.54
N LEU A 141 9.83 -1.86 -15.46
CA LEU A 141 9.74 -1.31 -14.10
C LEU A 141 10.94 -1.80 -13.31
N ASP A 142 12.09 -1.21 -13.58
CA ASP A 142 13.32 -1.54 -12.85
C ASP A 142 13.34 -0.89 -11.47
N GLY A 143 13.57 -1.70 -10.44
CA GLY A 143 13.52 -1.26 -9.04
C GLY A 143 14.83 -0.60 -8.58
N PRO A 144 14.80 0.57 -7.91
CA PRO A 144 13.64 1.43 -7.66
C PRO A 144 13.21 2.20 -8.92
N SER A 145 11.91 2.18 -9.23
CA SER A 145 11.38 2.77 -10.46
C SER A 145 10.80 4.17 -10.22
N PRO A 146 11.21 5.18 -11.01
CA PRO A 146 10.56 6.50 -11.01
C PRO A 146 9.06 6.43 -11.36
N THR A 147 8.66 5.49 -12.22
CA THR A 147 7.26 5.26 -12.60
C THR A 147 6.45 4.77 -11.40
N ILE A 148 7.01 3.84 -10.61
CA ILE A 148 6.37 3.36 -9.38
C ILE A 148 6.26 4.49 -8.35
N GLN A 149 7.32 5.30 -8.18
CA GLN A 149 7.26 6.46 -7.27
C GLN A 149 6.18 7.46 -7.69
N ALA A 150 6.04 7.73 -8.99
CA ALA A 150 5.00 8.63 -9.50
C ALA A 150 3.60 8.08 -9.18
N LEU A 151 3.37 6.79 -9.40
CA LEU A 151 2.12 6.12 -9.03
C LEU A 151 1.84 6.18 -7.52
N GLN A 152 2.84 5.88 -6.69
CA GLN A 152 2.72 5.94 -5.22
C GLN A 152 2.38 7.37 -4.74
N ASN A 153 3.03 8.38 -5.31
CA ASN A 153 2.72 9.78 -5.03
C ASN A 153 1.28 10.13 -5.41
N GLU A 154 0.83 9.69 -6.59
CA GLU A 154 -0.53 9.94 -7.04
C GLU A 154 -1.55 9.28 -6.11
N ILE A 155 -1.38 7.99 -5.78
CA ILE A 155 -2.22 7.28 -4.81
C ILE A 155 -2.34 8.07 -3.50
N ASN A 156 -1.22 8.56 -2.96
CA ASN A 156 -1.20 9.32 -1.71
C ASN A 156 -1.98 10.65 -1.79
N GLN A 157 -2.01 11.34 -2.93
CA GLN A 157 -2.83 12.55 -3.11
C GLN A 157 -4.34 12.26 -2.92
N TYR A 158 -4.79 11.07 -3.34
CA TYR A 158 -6.20 10.68 -3.27
C TYR A 158 -6.58 10.06 -1.93
N VAL A 159 -5.70 9.28 -1.31
CA VAL A 159 -5.95 8.72 0.04
C VAL A 159 -6.02 9.84 1.10
N ILE A 160 -5.20 10.88 0.98
CA ILE A 160 -5.20 12.01 1.94
C ILE A 160 -6.44 12.90 1.76
N SER A 161 -6.92 13.09 0.53
CA SER A 161 -8.08 13.96 0.26
C SER A 161 -9.42 13.37 0.73
N ASP A 162 -9.59 12.03 0.69
CA ASP A 162 -10.79 11.35 1.18
C ASP A 162 -10.97 11.49 2.71
N HIS A 163 -9.88 11.34 3.47
CA HIS A 163 -9.90 11.51 4.94
C HIS A 163 -10.11 12.96 5.39
N THR A 164 -9.71 13.94 4.59
CA THR A 164 -9.93 15.35 4.92
C THR A 164 -11.42 15.71 4.80
N ASN A 165 -12.11 15.15 3.81
CA ASN A 165 -13.55 15.35 3.62
C ASN A 165 -14.39 14.64 4.69
N ASP A 166 -14.03 13.42 5.08
CA ASP A 166 -14.72 12.72 6.16
C ASP A 166 -14.51 13.40 7.52
N HIS A 167 -13.28 13.86 7.81
CA HIS A 167 -13.03 14.61 9.05
C HIS A 167 -13.77 15.95 9.09
N MET A 168 -13.83 16.69 7.97
CA MET A 168 -14.63 17.92 7.91
C MET A 168 -16.12 17.65 8.06
N ASN A 169 -16.66 16.61 7.43
CA ASN A 169 -18.07 16.23 7.57
C ASN A 169 -18.41 15.80 9.00
N ASP A 170 -17.51 15.11 9.68
CA ASP A 170 -17.70 14.66 11.06
C ASP A 170 -17.58 15.83 12.06
N VAL A 171 -16.68 16.79 11.80
CA VAL A 171 -16.59 18.05 12.55
C VAL A 171 -17.84 18.91 12.34
N ILE A 172 -18.34 19.03 11.10
CA ILE A 172 -19.58 19.75 10.79
C ILE A 172 -20.78 19.09 11.51
N LYS A 173 -20.90 17.76 11.46
CA LYS A 173 -21.96 17.04 12.21
C LYS A 173 -21.87 17.28 13.71
N LYS A 174 -20.67 17.36 14.30
CA LYS A 174 -20.46 17.67 15.72
C LYS A 174 -20.71 19.15 16.09
N LEU A 175 -20.62 20.06 15.13
CA LEU A 175 -20.84 21.50 15.35
C LEU A 175 -22.30 21.92 15.15
N PHE A 176 -23.09 21.16 14.38
CA PHE A 176 -24.47 21.48 14.04
C PHE A 176 -25.50 20.49 14.62
N ASN A 177 -25.11 19.64 15.56
CA ASN A 177 -25.97 18.69 16.28
C ASN A 177 -25.70 18.73 17.78
#